data_AF-A0A1E2WXI8-F1
#
_entry.id   AF-A0A1E2WXI8-F1
#
_cell.length_a   1.000
_cell.length_b   1.000
_cell.length_c   1.000
_cell.angle_alpha   90.00
_cell.angle_beta   90.00
_cell.angle_gamma   90.00
#
_symmetry.space_group_name_H-M   'P 1'
#
loop_
_entity.id
_entity.type
_entity.pdbx_description
1 polymer ?
#
loop_
_entity_poly.entity_id
_entity_poly.type
_entity_poly.pdbx_seq_one_letter_code
_entity_poly.pdbx_strand_id
1 'polypeptide(L)' 'MSPIEILQEFNFCYQKIQMIAQDENWLLLIADKKIDPEAATHVGDVLHYLAEVMGYVEEVVEIKFNQESKL' A
#
# COMPACT_ATOMS: atom_id res chain seq x y z
N MET A 1 14.72 10.69 -4.23
CA MET A 1 14.66 9.23 -4.43
C MET A 1 14.46 8.97 -5.91
N SER A 2 15.28 8.10 -6.47
CA SER A 2 15.11 7.47 -7.77
C SER A 2 13.86 6.57 -7.75
N PRO A 3 13.30 6.23 -8.92
CA PRO A 3 12.16 5.31 -9.00
C PRO A 3 12.39 4.01 -8.24
N ILE A 4 13.59 3.41 -8.34
CA ILE A 4 13.91 2.16 -7.64
C ILE A 4 13.92 2.33 -6.11
N GLU A 5 14.39 3.47 -5.59
CA GLU A 5 14.35 3.77 -4.15
C GLU A 5 12.91 3.94 -3.65
N ILE A 6 12.02 4.52 -4.46
CA ILE A 6 10.59 4.64 -4.13
C ILE A 6 9.96 3.23 -4.01
N LEU A 7 10.24 2.33 -4.95
CA LEU A 7 9.72 0.96 -4.90
C LEU A 7 10.25 0.16 -3.73
N GLN A 8 11.53 0.34 -3.40
CA GLN A 8 12.12 -0.29 -2.23
C GLN A 8 11.43 0.18 -0.94
N GLU A 9 11.08 1.47 -0.85
CA GLU A 9 10.37 2.00 0.31
C GLU A 9 8.95 1.42 0.43
N PHE A 10 8.21 1.35 -0.69
CA PHE A 10 6.89 0.70 -0.71
C PHE A 10 6.98 -0.77 -0.27
N ASN A 11 7.94 -1.53 -0.82
CA ASN A 11 8.12 -2.93 -0.48
C ASN A 11 8.55 -3.10 0.99
N PHE A 12 9.39 -2.22 1.52
CA PHE A 12 9.80 -2.22 2.92
C PHE A 12 8.61 -1.97 3.86
N CYS A 13 7.77 -0.99 3.55
CA CYS A 13 6.53 -0.72 4.29
C CYS A 13 5.59 -1.93 4.25
N TYR A 14 5.39 -2.52 3.07
CA TYR A 14 4.54 -3.70 2.90
C TYR A 14 5.01 -4.85 3.80
N GLN A 15 6.31 -5.18 3.78
CA GLN A 15 6.87 -6.26 4.61
C GLN A 15 6.67 -6.01 6.10
N LYS A 16 6.90 -4.78 6.58
CA LYS A 16 6.70 -4.44 7.99
C LYS A 16 5.25 -4.56 8.43
N ILE A 17 4.32 -4.09 7.61
CA ILE A 17 2.90 -4.14 7.94
C ILE A 17 2.39 -5.59 7.85
N GLN A 18 2.92 -6.38 6.91
CA GLN A 18 2.62 -7.80 6.81
C GLN A 18 3.06 -8.55 8.07
N MET A 19 4.24 -8.23 8.61
CA MET A 19 4.69 -8.79 9.89
C MET A 19 3.75 -8.43 11.04
N ILE A 20 3.26 -7.19 11.11
CA ILE A 20 2.27 -6.78 12.14
C ILE A 20 0.97 -7.57 11.97
N ALA A 21 0.46 -7.69 10.75
CA ALA A 21 -0.78 -8.40 10.45
C ALA A 21 -0.72 -9.90 10.86
N GLN A 22 0.48 -10.47 10.89
CA GLN A 22 0.74 -11.87 11.23
C GLN A 22 1.29 -12.07 12.66
N ASP A 23 1.53 -10.99 13.40
CA ASP A 23 2.09 -11.07 14.75
C ASP A 23 1.07 -11.66 15.73
N GLU A 24 1.47 -12.71 16.45
CA GLU A 24 0.58 -13.42 17.37
C GLU A 24 0.06 -12.52 18.50
N ASN A 25 0.87 -11.59 19.00
CA ASN A 25 0.43 -10.67 20.05
C ASN A 25 -0.58 -9.66 19.51
N TRP A 26 -0.36 -9.16 18.30
CA TRP A 26 -1.34 -8.31 17.60
C TRP A 26 -2.69 -9.02 17.43
N LEU A 27 -2.66 -10.26 16.94
CA LEU A 27 -3.87 -11.08 16.77
C LEU A 27 -4.57 -11.36 18.11
N LEU A 28 -3.81 -11.61 19.17
CA LEU A 28 -4.36 -11.78 20.53
C LEU A 28 -5.03 -10.50 21.05
N LEU A 29 -4.47 -9.31 20.79
CA LEU A 29 -5.09 -8.05 21.18
C LEU A 29 -6.48 -7.87 20.54
N ILE A 30 -6.62 -8.26 19.27
CA ILE A 30 -7.90 -8.24 18.54
C ILE A 30 -8.86 -9.29 19.11
N ALA A 31 -8.40 -10.52 19.28
CA ALA A 31 -9.22 -11.63 19.77
C ALA A 31 -9.75 -11.37 21.20
N ASP A 32 -8.92 -10.80 22.06
CA ASP A 32 -9.26 -10.41 23.43
C ASP A 32 -10.11 -9.12 23.49
N LYS A 33 -10.39 -8.48 22.35
CA LYS A 33 -11.07 -7.17 22.25
C LYS A 33 -10.39 -6.07 23.08
N LYS A 34 -9.07 -6.17 23.23
CA LYS A 34 -8.25 -5.14 23.89
C LYS A 34 -8.04 -3.91 23.00
N ILE A 35 -8.24 -4.09 21.69
CA ILE A 35 -8.31 -3.02 20.70
C ILE A 35 -9.55 -3.23 19.81
N ASP A 36 -9.89 -2.20 19.03
CA ASP A 36 -10.98 -2.27 18.08
C ASP A 36 -10.71 -3.36 17.02
N PRO A 37 -11.62 -4.33 16.81
CA PRO A 37 -11.48 -5.34 15.76
C PRO A 37 -11.33 -4.75 14.34
N GLU A 38 -11.81 -3.53 14.11
CA GLU A 38 -11.65 -2.82 12.84
C GLU A 38 -10.17 -2.53 12.50
N ALA A 39 -9.29 -2.53 13.51
CA ALA A 39 -7.86 -2.43 13.30
C ALA A 39 -7.31 -3.55 12.38
N ALA A 40 -7.87 -4.77 12.44
CA ALA A 40 -7.47 -5.85 11.55
C ALA A 40 -7.83 -5.55 10.09
N THR A 41 -9.03 -5.02 9.87
CA THR A 41 -9.53 -4.60 8.56
C THR A 41 -8.64 -3.52 7.98
N HIS A 42 -8.37 -2.45 8.74
CA HIS A 42 -7.56 -1.34 8.25
C HIS A 42 -6.11 -1.73 7.95
N VAL A 43 -5.51 -2.62 8.74
CA VAL A 43 -4.17 -3.17 8.41
C VAL A 43 -4.21 -3.95 7.09
N GLY A 44 -5.27 -4.73 6.86
CA GLY A 44 -5.52 -5.41 5.59
C GLY A 44 -5.66 -4.45 4.41
N ASP A 45 -6.42 -3.36 4.59
CA ASP A 45 -6.61 -2.33 3.56
C ASP A 45 -5.29 -1.65 3.19
N VAL A 46 -4.45 -1.33 4.18
CA VAL A 46 -3.13 -0.73 3.92
C VAL A 46 -2.24 -1.69 3.12
N LEU A 47 -2.24 -2.99 3.45
CA LEU A 47 -1.52 -3.99 2.65
C LEU A 47 -2.03 -4.06 1.22
N HIS A 48 -3.35 -4.02 1.04
CA HIS A 48 -3.97 -4.02 -0.28
C HIS A 48 -3.50 -2.82 -1.11
N TYR A 49 -3.60 -1.59 -0.58
CA TYR A 49 -3.20 -0.39 -1.32
C TYR A 49 -1.69 -0.32 -1.60
N LEU A 50 -0.84 -0.76 -0.66
CA LEU A 50 0.61 -0.84 -0.90
C LEU A 50 0.94 -1.83 -2.04
N ALA A 51 0.25 -2.97 -2.08
CA ALA A 51 0.41 -3.93 -3.17
C ALA A 51 -0.07 -3.37 -4.52
N GLU A 52 -1.19 -2.66 -4.54
CA GLU A 52 -1.68 -1.99 -5.76
C GLU A 52 -0.66 -0.99 -6.30
N VAL A 53 -0.13 -0.10 -5.45
CA VAL A 53 0.86 0.91 -5.88
C VAL A 53 2.11 0.25 -6.49
N MET A 54 2.59 -0.85 -5.90
CA MET A 54 3.71 -1.62 -6.47
C MET A 54 3.34 -2.38 -7.75
N GLY A 55 2.06 -2.65 -8.00
CA GLY A 55 1.54 -3.21 -9.24
C GLY A 55 1.37 -2.17 -10.36
N TYR A 56 1.20 -0.89 -10.02
CA TYR A 56 1.06 0.23 -10.96
C TYR A 56 2.40 0.85 -11.40
N VAL A 57 3.52 0.14 -11.22
CA VAL A 57 4.86 0.58 -11.67
C VAL A 57 5.03 0.32 -13.18
N GLU A 58 3.98 0.60 -13.93
CA GLU A 58 4.09 0.83 -15.36
C GLU A 58 4.46 2.30 -15.57
N GLU A 59 5.22 2.56 -16.63
CA GLU A 59 5.60 3.93 -16.99
C GLU A 59 4.32 4.77 -17.14
N VAL A 60 4.20 5.88 -16.42
CA VAL A 60 3.10 6.83 -16.62
C VAL A 60 3.27 7.41 -18.02
N VAL A 61 2.60 6.80 -19.00
CA VAL A 61 2.51 7.35 -20.34
C VAL A 61 1.65 8.60 -20.24
N GLU A 62 2.29 9.74 -20.09
CA GLU A 62 1.65 11.04 -20.15
C GLU A 62 1.01 11.17 -21.54
N ILE A 63 -0.29 10.91 -21.66
CA ILE A 63 -1.04 11.18 -22.88
C ILE A 63 -1.08 12.69 -23.04
N LYS A 64 -0.13 13.24 -23.78
CA LYS A 64 -0.18 14.63 -24.25
C LYS A 64 -1.40 14.74 -25.17
N PHE A 65 -2.53 15.16 -24.62
CA PHE A 65 -3.61 15.67 -25.42
C PHE A 65 -3.09 16.95 -26.09
N ASN A 66 -2.64 16.82 -27.35
CA ASN A 66 -2.47 17.97 -28.24
C ASN A 66 -3.85 18.59 -28.45
N GLN A 67 -4.29 19.42 -27.51
CA GLN A 67 -5.35 20.40 -27.74
C GLN A 67 -4.78 21.54 -28.59
N GLU A 68 -4.37 21.23 -29.81
CA GLU A 68 -4.45 22.19 -30.90
C GLU A 68 -5.76 21.92 -31.62
N SER A 69 -6.87 22.23 -30.93
CA SER A 69 -8.15 22.39 -31.60
C SER A 69 -8.02 23.65 -32.44
N LYS A 70 -7.85 23.46 -33.76
CA LYS A 70 -7.88 24.52 -34.76
C LYS A 70 -9.13 25.38 -34.53
N LEU A 71 -8.91 26.64 -34.17
CA LEU A 71 -9.85 27.73 -34.42
C LEU A 71 -9.39 28.46 -35.68
#